data_AF-J9FLW3-F1
#
_entry.id   AF-J9FLW3-F1
#
_cell.length_a   1.000
_cell.length_b   1.000
_cell.length_c   1.000
_cell.angle_alpha   90.00
_cell.angle_beta   90.00
_cell.angle_gamma   90.00
#
_symmetry.space_group_name_H-M   'P 1'
#
loop_
_entity.id
_entity.type
_entity.pdbx_description
1 polymer ?
#
loop_
_entity_poly.entity_id
_entity_poly.type
_entity_poly.pdbx_seq_one_letter_code
_entity_poly.pdbx_strand_id
1 'polypeptide(L)'
;APLVFRKDVVIACGGYDSSTMGEDMELVVKMHEFCLANKRPYRIRYATGAICWTQVPERLKDLCTQRRRWHLGLFQSMTKHRGLFGHLQYGPVSLISYLYFLLYELLSPCIEVFGLLTVLLS
;
A
#
# COMPACT_ATOMS: atom_id res chain seq x y z
N ALA A 1 -10.95 1.27 -4.92
CA ALA A 1 -10.62 2.05 -6.14
C ALA A 1 -10.46 1.06 -7.28
N PRO A 2 -10.89 1.34 -8.51
CA PRO A 2 -10.70 0.40 -9.60
C PRO A 2 -9.24 0.38 -10.02
N LEU A 3 -8.75 -0.84 -10.25
CA LEU A 3 -7.40 -1.13 -10.68
C LEU A 3 -7.50 -1.94 -11.96
N VAL A 4 -6.62 -1.64 -12.92
CA VAL A 4 -6.53 -2.39 -14.17
C VAL A 4 -5.15 -3.01 -14.25
N PHE A 5 -5.14 -4.33 -14.37
CA PHE A 5 -3.92 -5.11 -14.38
C PHE A 5 -3.73 -5.82 -15.71
N ARG A 6 -2.46 -5.98 -16.11
CA ARG A 6 -2.07 -6.84 -17.21
C ARG A 6 -2.18 -8.30 -16.80
N LYS A 7 -3.15 -9.02 -17.39
CA LYS A 7 -3.51 -10.41 -17.04
C LYS A 7 -2.32 -11.37 -17.13
N ASP A 8 -1.47 -11.21 -18.13
CA ASP A 8 -0.25 -11.98 -18.32
C ASP A 8 0.71 -11.87 -17.12
N VAL A 9 0.89 -10.67 -16.59
CA VAL A 9 1.76 -10.43 -15.44
C VAL A 9 1.12 -10.95 -14.15
N VAL A 10 -0.20 -10.81 -13.99
CA VAL A 10 -0.95 -11.33 -12.83
C VAL A 10 -0.87 -12.86 -12.76
N ILE A 11 -1.01 -13.54 -13.89
CA ILE A 11 -0.88 -15.00 -13.94
C ILE A 11 0.57 -15.40 -13.65
N ALA A 12 1.54 -14.69 -14.20
CA ALA A 12 2.96 -14.98 -14.01
C ALA A 12 3.42 -14.78 -12.55
N CYS A 13 2.84 -13.81 -11.82
CA CYS A 13 3.14 -13.62 -10.40
C CYS A 13 2.34 -14.56 -9.47
N GLY A 14 1.49 -15.43 -10.00
CA GLY A 14 0.72 -16.41 -9.21
C GLY A 14 -0.59 -15.87 -8.62
N GLY A 15 -1.13 -14.77 -9.18
CA GLY A 15 -2.46 -14.27 -8.85
C GLY A 15 -2.62 -13.70 -7.43
N TYR A 16 -3.89 -13.51 -7.05
CA TYR A 16 -4.31 -13.01 -5.74
C TYR A 16 -4.08 -14.03 -4.62
N ASP A 17 -3.59 -13.55 -3.47
CA ASP A 17 -3.45 -14.37 -2.26
C ASP A 17 -4.61 -14.10 -1.29
N SER A 18 -5.41 -15.13 -1.03
CA SER A 18 -6.59 -15.06 -0.15
C SER A 18 -6.25 -14.93 1.34
N SER A 19 -4.97 -15.01 1.72
CA SER A 19 -4.53 -14.89 3.11
C SER A 19 -4.38 -13.43 3.58
N THR A 20 -4.40 -12.46 2.67
CA THR A 20 -4.06 -11.07 2.97
C THR A 20 -5.31 -10.18 2.96
N MET A 21 -5.49 -9.34 3.99
CA MET A 21 -6.64 -8.42 4.06
C MET A 21 -6.63 -7.30 3.01
N GLY A 22 -5.47 -7.03 2.42
CA GLY A 22 -5.24 -6.04 1.37
C GLY A 22 -4.88 -6.67 0.04
N GLU A 23 -5.73 -7.56 -0.48
CA GLU A 23 -5.52 -8.35 -1.71
C GLU A 23 -5.02 -7.51 -2.88
N ASP A 24 -5.65 -6.36 -3.13
CA ASP A 24 -5.29 -5.45 -4.22
C ASP A 24 -3.86 -4.88 -4.09
N MET A 25 -3.51 -4.47 -2.88
CA MET A 25 -2.21 -3.86 -2.61
C MET A 25 -1.11 -4.92 -2.61
N GLU A 26 -1.38 -6.08 -2.03
CA GLU A 26 -0.47 -7.22 -2.04
C GLU A 26 -0.16 -7.66 -3.48
N LEU A 27 -1.19 -7.73 -4.34
CA LEU A 27 -1.00 -8.05 -5.75
C LEU A 27 -0.11 -7.01 -6.46
N VAL A 28 -0.32 -5.71 -6.22
CA VAL A 28 0.50 -4.64 -6.82
C VAL A 28 1.98 -4.80 -6.41
N VAL A 29 2.25 -5.03 -5.14
CA VAL A 29 3.62 -5.21 -4.62
C VAL A 29 4.25 -6.48 -5.19
N LYS A 30 3.50 -7.58 -5.26
CA LYS A 30 3.94 -8.85 -5.84
C LYS A 30 4.25 -8.74 -7.33
N MET A 31 3.42 -8.02 -8.09
CA MET A 31 3.71 -7.73 -9.51
C MET A 31 4.95 -6.87 -9.68
N HIS A 32 5.13 -5.87 -8.82
CA HIS A 32 6.31 -5.01 -8.80
C HIS A 32 7.57 -5.82 -8.50
N GLU A 33 7.53 -6.70 -7.48
CA GLU A 33 8.59 -7.64 -7.15
C GLU A 33 8.95 -8.55 -8.31
N PHE A 34 7.95 -9.19 -8.91
CA PHE A 34 8.15 -10.09 -10.03
C PHE A 34 8.81 -9.38 -11.23
N CYS A 35 8.38 -8.15 -11.55
CA CYS A 35 8.97 -7.42 -12.67
C CYS A 35 10.41 -6.99 -12.39
N LEU A 36 10.72 -6.59 -11.15
CA LEU A 36 12.08 -6.27 -10.72
C LEU A 36 12.99 -7.51 -10.76
N ALA A 37 12.55 -8.63 -10.19
CA ALA A 37 13.32 -9.88 -10.16
C ALA A 37 13.64 -10.39 -11.56
N ASN A 38 12.70 -10.25 -12.50
CA ASN A 38 12.88 -10.67 -13.89
C ASN A 38 13.46 -9.59 -14.82
N LYS A 39 13.84 -8.42 -14.27
CA LYS A 39 14.33 -7.25 -15.03
C LYS A 39 13.43 -6.87 -16.23
N ARG A 40 12.12 -7.08 -16.09
CA ARG A 40 11.14 -6.78 -17.15
C ARG A 40 10.79 -5.29 -17.09
N PRO A 41 10.77 -4.58 -18.23
CA PRO A 41 10.30 -3.20 -18.26
C PRO A 41 8.80 -3.16 -17.95
N TYR A 42 8.42 -2.42 -16.90
CA TYR A 42 7.05 -2.20 -16.49
C TYR A 42 6.85 -0.74 -16.07
N ARG A 43 5.59 -0.29 -16.03
CA ARG A 43 5.21 1.04 -15.56
C ARG A 43 3.92 0.92 -14.77
N ILE A 44 3.93 1.44 -13.56
CA ILE A 44 2.72 1.63 -12.74
C ILE A 44 2.39 3.13 -12.87
N ARG A 45 1.21 3.45 -13.39
CA ARG A 45 0.77 4.84 -13.56
C ARG A 45 -0.60 5.05 -12.93
N TYR A 46 -0.76 6.22 -12.35
CA TYR A 46 -2.04 6.70 -11.84
C TYR A 46 -2.84 7.34 -12.98
N ALA A 47 -4.08 6.91 -13.18
CA ALA A 47 -4.97 7.45 -14.19
C ALA A 47 -5.90 8.50 -13.57
N THR A 48 -5.58 9.78 -13.76
CA THR A 48 -6.36 10.91 -13.20
C THR A 48 -7.77 11.03 -13.77
N GLY A 49 -8.03 10.49 -14.96
CA GLY A 49 -9.36 10.46 -15.59
C GLY A 49 -10.28 9.33 -15.14
N ALA A 50 -9.80 8.41 -14.28
CA ALA A 50 -10.63 7.35 -13.73
C ALA A 50 -11.45 7.89 -12.56
N ILE A 51 -12.63 8.44 -12.85
CA ILE A 51 -13.56 8.92 -11.83
C ILE A 51 -14.38 7.73 -11.31
N CYS A 52 -14.39 7.56 -10.00
CA CYS A 52 -15.03 6.41 -9.36
C CYS A 52 -15.79 6.88 -8.13
N TRP A 53 -17.03 6.42 -7.99
CA TRP A 53 -17.85 6.71 -6.82
C TRP A 53 -17.54 5.69 -5.75
N THR A 54 -17.07 6.15 -4.59
CA THR A 54 -16.86 5.29 -3.42
C THR A 54 -17.94 5.56 -2.38
N GLN A 55 -18.40 4.50 -1.73
CA GLN A 55 -19.27 4.64 -0.57
C GLN A 55 -18.48 5.23 0.59
N VAL A 56 -18.97 6.33 1.15
CA VAL A 56 -18.37 6.98 2.31
C VAL A 56 -19.00 6.38 3.56
N PRO A 57 -18.20 5.94 4.55
CA PRO A 57 -18.73 5.52 5.84
C PRO A 57 -19.36 6.71 6.58
N GLU A 58 -20.63 6.59 6.97
CA GLU A 58 -21.37 7.66 7.68
C GLU A 58 -21.00 7.76 9.17
N ARG A 59 -20.35 6.74 9.73
CA ARG A 59 -20.06 6.63 11.17
C ARG A 59 -18.56 6.63 11.44
N LEU A 60 -18.14 7.37 12.47
CA LEU A 60 -16.75 7.44 12.94
C LEU A 60 -16.17 6.07 13.35
N LYS A 61 -16.99 5.16 13.89
CA LYS A 61 -16.57 3.79 14.21
C LYS A 61 -16.18 2.97 12.97
N ASP A 62 -16.85 3.20 11.86
CA ASP A 62 -16.60 2.49 10.60
C ASP A 62 -15.31 3.04 9.95
N LEU A 63 -15.08 4.35 10.04
CA LEU A 63 -13.80 4.99 9.68
C LEU A 63 -12.62 4.41 10.45
N CYS A 64 -12.71 4.27 11.78
CA CYS A 64 -11.64 3.69 12.59
C CYS A 64 -11.37 2.23 12.22
N THR A 65 -12.42 1.46 11.94
CA THR A 65 -12.29 0.04 11.54
C THR A 65 -11.65 -0.08 10.16
N GLN A 66 -12.04 0.78 9.22
CA GLN A 66 -11.45 0.85 7.89
C GLN A 66 -9.95 1.22 7.95
N ARG A 67 -9.61 2.27 8.71
CA ARG A 67 -8.23 2.71 8.90
C ARG A 67 -7.37 1.63 9.55
N ARG A 68 -7.89 0.94 10.57
CA ARG A 68 -7.19 -0.20 11.19
C ARG A 68 -6.90 -1.30 10.16
N ARG A 69 -7.85 -1.61 9.28
CA ARG A 69 -7.68 -2.62 8.22
C ARG A 69 -6.62 -2.20 7.20
N TRP A 70 -6.56 -0.91 6.85
CA TRP A 70 -5.53 -0.37 5.95
C TRP A 70 -4.13 -0.48 6.55
N HIS A 71 -3.95 -0.05 7.81
CA HIS A 71 -2.65 -0.16 8.48
C HIS A 71 -2.21 -1.62 8.65
N LEU A 72 -3.12 -2.52 9.02
CA LEU A 72 -2.80 -3.95 9.13
C LEU A 72 -2.46 -4.56 7.76
N GLY A 73 -3.21 -4.22 6.71
CA GLY A 73 -2.92 -4.68 5.34
C GLY A 73 -1.56 -4.18 4.86
N LEU A 74 -1.22 -2.91 5.13
CA LEU A 74 0.08 -2.35 4.81
C LEU A 74 1.20 -3.07 5.55
N PHE A 75 1.04 -3.25 6.86
CA PHE A 75 2.02 -3.96 7.66
C PHE A 75 2.22 -5.40 7.18
N GLN A 76 1.14 -6.12 6.87
CA GLN A 76 1.22 -7.48 6.30
C GLN A 76 1.96 -7.51 4.97
N SER A 77 1.65 -6.61 4.03
CA SER A 77 2.34 -6.55 2.74
C SER A 77 3.82 -6.18 2.90
N MET A 78 4.12 -5.20 3.75
CA MET A 78 5.50 -4.78 4.02
C MET A 78 6.33 -5.89 4.66
N THR A 79 5.74 -6.64 5.61
CA THR A 79 6.42 -7.75 6.28
C THR A 79 6.65 -8.96 5.37
N LYS A 80 5.70 -9.27 4.48
CA LYS A 80 5.80 -10.36 3.49
C LYS A 80 6.87 -10.07 2.44
N HIS A 81 6.95 -8.83 1.97
CA HIS A 81 7.87 -8.41 0.91
C HIS A 81 9.13 -7.69 1.45
N ARG A 82 9.57 -7.97 2.69
CA ARG A 82 10.77 -7.36 3.30
C ARG A 82 12.04 -7.50 2.45
N GLY A 83 12.18 -8.60 1.72
CA GLY A 83 13.32 -8.86 0.84
C GLY A 83 13.44 -7.86 -0.32
N LEU A 84 12.30 -7.35 -0.81
CA LEU A 84 12.26 -6.32 -1.85
C LEU A 84 12.86 -4.99 -1.40
N PHE A 85 12.67 -4.68 -0.11
CA PHE A 85 13.06 -3.40 0.48
C PHE A 85 14.45 -3.42 1.12
N GLY A 86 14.94 -4.61 1.51
CA GLY A 86 16.27 -4.79 2.09
C GLY A 86 17.42 -4.92 1.07
N HIS A 87 17.12 -5.30 -0.18
CA HIS A 87 18.16 -5.46 -1.20
C HIS A 87 18.44 -4.15 -1.96
N LEU A 88 19.64 -3.59 -1.74
CA LEU A 88 20.18 -2.44 -2.51
C LEU A 88 20.24 -2.70 -4.03
N GLN A 89 20.12 -3.95 -4.47
CA GLN A 89 20.16 -4.34 -5.87
C GLN A 89 19.01 -3.76 -6.72
N TYR A 90 17.92 -3.31 -6.09
CA TYR A 90 16.75 -2.72 -6.75
C TYR A 90 16.74 -1.17 -6.73
N GLY A 91 17.82 -0.55 -6.24
CA GLY A 91 18.05 0.90 -6.28
C GLY A 91 17.59 1.66 -5.03
N PRO A 92 18.14 2.87 -4.79
CA PRO A 92 17.86 3.68 -3.60
C PRO A 92 16.39 4.14 -3.51
N VAL A 93 15.67 4.16 -4.63
CA VAL A 93 14.25 4.53 -4.69
C VAL A 93 13.37 3.54 -3.92
N SER A 94 13.70 2.24 -3.93
CA SER A 94 12.96 1.22 -3.15
C SER A 94 13.10 1.47 -1.65
N LEU A 95 14.32 1.79 -1.19
CA LEU A 95 14.62 2.05 0.22
C LEU A 95 13.98 3.36 0.72
N ILE A 96 14.09 4.44 -0.06
CA ILE A 96 13.48 5.74 0.29
C ILE A 96 11.96 5.62 0.35
N SER A 97 11.34 4.94 -0.63
CA SER A 97 9.89 4.71 -0.64
C SER A 97 9.46 3.89 0.58
N TYR A 98 10.21 2.83 0.92
CA TYR A 98 9.94 2.01 2.09
C TYR A 98 10.03 2.80 3.40
N LEU A 99 11.10 3.59 3.57
CA LEU A 99 11.30 4.39 4.77
C LEU A 99 10.22 5.46 4.89
N TYR A 100 9.80 6.05 3.76
CA TYR A 100 8.69 6.98 3.71
C TYR A 100 7.37 6.31 4.13
N PHE A 101 7.01 5.16 3.55
CA PHE A 101 5.79 4.44 3.96
C PHE A 101 5.83 4.01 5.43
N LEU A 102 6.98 3.51 5.92
CA LEU A 102 7.13 3.09 7.31
C LEU A 102 6.99 4.27 8.28
N LEU A 103 7.75 5.35 8.05
CA LEU A 103 7.78 6.50 8.95
C LEU A 103 6.49 7.30 8.86
N TYR A 104 6.05 7.64 7.65
CA TYR A 104 4.90 8.50 7.45
C TYR A 104 3.61 7.83 7.92
N GLU A 105 3.42 6.55 7.62
CA GLU A 105 2.17 5.87 7.95
C GLU A 105 2.09 5.44 9.41
N LEU A 106 3.23 5.17 10.06
CA LEU A 106 3.29 4.92 11.50
C LEU A 106 3.21 6.23 12.31
N LEU A 107 3.82 7.32 11.84
CA LEU A 107 3.69 8.64 12.50
C LEU A 107 2.35 9.32 12.25
N SER A 108 1.68 9.05 11.12
CA SER A 108 0.41 9.69 10.76
C SER A 108 -0.63 9.67 11.90
N PRO A 109 -0.95 8.53 12.54
CA PRO A 109 -1.88 8.52 13.67
C PRO A 109 -1.34 9.26 14.91
N CYS A 110 -0.02 9.24 15.15
CA CYS A 110 0.58 9.99 16.26
C CYS A 110 0.46 11.51 16.04
N ILE A 111 0.70 11.98 14.81
CA ILE A 111 0.56 13.39 14.43
C ILE A 111 -0.91 13.82 14.53
N GLU A 112 -1.84 12.98 14.09
CA GLU A 112 -3.29 13.27 14.13
C GLU A 112 -3.78 13.40 15.57
N VAL A 113 -3.37 12.49 16.47
CA VAL A 113 -3.68 12.56 17.91
C VAL A 113 -3.03 13.77 18.57
N PHE A 114 -1.76 14.05 18.25
CA PHE A 114 -1.04 15.20 18.81
C PHE A 114 -1.68 16.54 18.37
N GLY A 115 -2.09 16.65 17.10
CA GLY A 115 -2.81 17.81 16.59
C GLY A 115 -4.16 18.02 17.28
N LEU A 116 -4.93 16.95 17.47
CA LEU A 116 -6.19 16.98 18.21
C LEU A 116 -6.01 17.41 19.68
N LEU A 117 -4.99 16.87 20.36
CA LEU A 117 -4.66 17.25 21.73
C LEU A 117 -4.25 18.72 21.84
N THR A 118 -3.46 19.22 20.89
CA THR A 118 -3.02 20.62 20.86
C THR A 118 -4.20 21.57 20.65
N VAL A 119 -5.14 21.22 19.77
CA VAL A 119 -6.38 21.99 19.55
C VAL A 119 -7.31 21.96 20.76
N LEU A 120 -7.38 20.84 21.48
CA LEU A 120 -8.20 20.71 22.70
C LEU A 120 -7.62 21.43 23.93
N LEU A 121 -6.29 21.60 23.98
CA LEU A 121 -5.60 22.29 25.07
C LEU A 121 -5.54 23.82 24.89
N SER A 122 -5.76 24.31 23.68
CA SER A 122 -5.81 25.73 23.32
C SER A 122 -7.22 26.31 23.46
#